data_AF-A0A2V3IWZ0-F1
#
_entry.id   AF-A0A2V3IWZ0-F1
#
_cell.length_a   1.000
_cell.length_b   1.000
_cell.length_c   1.000
_cell.angle_alpha   90.00
_cell.angle_beta   90.00
_cell.angle_gamma   90.00
#
_symmetry.space_group_name_H-M   'P 1'
#
loop_
_entity.id
_entity.type
_entity.pdbx_description
1 polymer ?
#
loop_
_entity_poly.entity_id
_entity_poly.type
_entity_poly.pdbx_seq_one_letter_code
_entity_poly.pdbx_strand_id
1 'polypeptide(L)'
;MAGPGAASRWKKNGKLAGELVAAGAFKEAMTVLKDEIGAGSFSRMKEAFMSVYGGCRGALDGVPNTGVMTAYIARLRDCELEAMSISLKLLRERYRHGER
;
A
#
# COMPACT_ATOMS: atom_id res chain seq x y z
N MET A 1 19.20 8.61 18.04
CA MET A 1 18.75 8.78 16.64
C MET A 1 17.68 7.73 16.39
N ALA A 2 16.43 8.13 16.12
CA ALA A 2 15.38 7.16 15.74
C ALA A 2 15.67 6.62 14.34
N GLY A 3 15.56 5.30 14.13
CA GLY A 3 15.74 4.69 12.81
C GLY A 3 14.69 5.16 11.80
N PRO A 4 14.91 4.93 10.49
CA PRO A 4 13.94 5.30 9.47
C PRO A 4 12.59 4.61 9.72
N GLY A 5 11.50 5.38 9.64
CA GLY A 5 10.14 4.88 9.84
C GLY A 5 9.75 3.82 8.79
N ALA A 6 8.75 2.99 9.10
CA ALA A 6 8.33 1.89 8.24
C ALA A 6 7.98 2.35 6.80
N ALA A 7 7.24 3.45 6.67
CA ALA A 7 6.92 4.04 5.36
C ALA A 7 8.17 4.43 4.55
N SER A 8 9.22 4.94 5.19
CA SER A 8 10.47 5.29 4.52
C SER A 8 11.24 4.05 4.04
N ARG A 9 11.19 2.95 4.82
CA ARG A 9 11.79 1.67 4.43
C ARG A 9 11.05 1.06 3.23
N TRP A 10 9.73 1.02 3.29
CA TRP A 10 8.88 0.53 2.21
C TRP A 10 9.07 1.33 0.93
N LYS A 11 9.16 2.67 1.02
CA LYS A 11 9.46 3.52 -0.13
C LYS A 11 10.81 3.19 -0.77
N LYS A 12 11.83 2.91 0.05
CA LYS A 12 13.19 2.62 -0.44
C LYS A 12 13.29 1.26 -1.13
N ASN A 13 12.57 0.26 -0.61
CA ASN A 13 12.67 -1.13 -1.06
C ASN A 13 11.59 -1.51 -2.09
N GLY A 14 10.45 -0.82 -2.07
CA GLY A 14 9.32 -1.06 -2.96
C GLY A 14 9.63 -0.63 -4.39
N LYS A 15 9.28 -1.50 -5.34
CA LYS A 15 9.46 -1.25 -6.79
C LYS A 15 8.16 -1.20 -7.53
N LEU A 16 7.11 -1.82 -6.99
CA LEU A 16 5.79 -1.82 -7.60
C LEU A 16 5.00 -0.59 -7.17
N ALA A 17 4.11 -0.13 -8.05
CA ALA A 17 3.24 1.00 -7.75
C ALA A 17 2.37 0.77 -6.49
N GLY A 18 1.93 -0.48 -6.25
CA GLY A 18 1.20 -0.83 -5.02
C GLY A 18 2.04 -0.65 -3.75
N GLU A 19 3.32 -1.01 -3.79
CA GLU A 19 4.24 -0.88 -2.65
C GLU A 19 4.54 0.59 -2.35
N LEU A 20 4.74 1.38 -3.40
CA LEU A 20 4.92 2.83 -3.30
C LEU A 20 3.66 3.54 -2.77
N VAL A 21 2.46 3.13 -3.21
CA VAL A 21 1.19 3.63 -2.67
C VAL A 21 1.03 3.28 -1.19
N ALA A 22 1.34 2.04 -0.81
CA ALA A 22 1.28 1.64 0.60
C ALA A 22 2.24 2.45 1.47
N ALA A 23 3.43 2.79 0.96
CA ALA A 23 4.37 3.71 1.60
C ALA A 23 3.87 5.17 1.66
N GLY A 24 2.82 5.53 0.92
CA GLY A 24 2.31 6.90 0.79
C GLY A 24 3.01 7.73 -0.30
N ALA A 25 3.88 7.10 -1.10
CA ALA A 25 4.58 7.72 -2.23
C ALA A 25 3.72 7.72 -3.51
N PHE A 26 2.53 8.31 -3.45
CA PHE A 26 1.56 8.30 -4.56
C PHE A 26 2.12 8.88 -5.86
N LYS A 27 2.94 9.94 -5.78
CA LYS A 27 3.54 10.58 -6.95
C LYS A 27 4.47 9.62 -7.69
N GLU A 28 5.33 8.92 -6.96
CA GLU A 28 6.26 7.94 -7.53
C GLU A 28 5.51 6.73 -8.09
N ALA A 29 4.47 6.26 -7.41
CA ALA A 29 3.62 5.19 -7.93
C ALA A 29 2.92 5.57 -9.24
N MET A 30 2.45 6.82 -9.37
CA MET A 30 1.85 7.31 -10.61
C MET A 30 2.86 7.41 -11.75
N THR A 31 4.10 7.84 -11.45
CA THR A 31 5.19 7.83 -12.43
C THR A 31 5.48 6.41 -12.91
N VAL A 32 5.64 5.45 -11.99
CA VAL A 32 5.87 4.03 -12.34
C VAL A 32 4.74 3.48 -13.23
N LEU A 33 3.47 3.74 -12.89
CA LEU A 33 2.34 3.29 -13.70
C LEU A 33 2.26 3.99 -15.06
N LYS A 34 2.64 5.25 -15.14
CA LYS A 34 2.72 5.96 -16.41
C LYS A 34 3.79 5.33 -17.31
N ASP A 35 4.94 4.99 -16.74
CA ASP A 35 6.09 4.50 -17.48
C ASP A 35 5.94 3.01 -17.87
N GLU A 36 5.36 2.18 -17.01
CA GLU A 36 5.22 0.73 -17.25
C GLU A 36 4.00 0.34 -18.10
N ILE A 37 2.85 0.99 -17.87
CA ILE A 37 1.57 0.59 -18.50
C ILE A 37 0.91 1.73 -19.27
N GLY A 38 1.55 2.90 -19.37
CA GLY A 38 1.00 4.04 -20.11
C GLY A 38 -0.27 4.62 -19.47
N ALA A 39 -0.44 4.51 -18.15
CA ALA A 39 -1.65 4.96 -17.48
C ALA A 39 -1.90 6.47 -17.67
N GLY A 40 -2.95 6.82 -18.40
CA GLY A 40 -3.30 8.21 -18.73
C GLY A 40 -4.31 8.88 -17.78
N SER A 41 -5.06 8.10 -16.99
CA SER A 41 -6.08 8.63 -16.08
C SER A 41 -6.01 8.00 -14.69
N PHE A 42 -5.50 8.77 -13.73
CA PHE A 42 -5.36 8.34 -12.32
C PHE A 42 -6.61 8.59 -11.47
N SER A 43 -7.61 9.30 -12.01
CA SER A 43 -8.84 9.62 -11.28
C SER A 43 -9.61 8.36 -10.86
N ARG A 44 -9.69 7.37 -11.76
CA ARG A 44 -10.35 6.08 -11.49
C ARG A 44 -9.54 5.18 -10.55
N MET A 45 -8.22 5.39 -10.44
CA MET A 45 -7.36 4.61 -9.55
C MET A 45 -7.33 5.14 -8.12
N LYS A 46 -7.92 6.31 -7.85
CA LYS A 46 -7.93 6.93 -6.52
C LYS A 46 -8.49 5.99 -5.45
N GLU A 47 -9.62 5.35 -5.70
CA GLU A 47 -10.24 4.44 -4.73
C GLU A 47 -9.34 3.23 -4.44
N ALA A 48 -8.76 2.65 -5.48
CA ALA A 48 -7.80 1.55 -5.32
C ALA A 48 -6.56 1.98 -4.53
N PHE A 49 -6.01 3.16 -4.80
CA PHE A 49 -4.84 3.67 -4.09
C PHE A 49 -5.15 3.95 -2.62
N MET A 50 -6.28 4.56 -2.32
CA MET A 50 -6.71 4.83 -0.95
C MET A 50 -7.00 3.53 -0.20
N SER A 51 -7.58 2.53 -0.86
CA SER A 51 -7.82 1.21 -0.26
C SER A 51 -6.52 0.51 0.12
N VAL A 52 -5.49 0.58 -0.73
CA VAL A 52 -4.16 0.01 -0.42
C VAL A 52 -3.50 0.79 0.71
N TYR A 53 -3.47 2.13 0.61
CA TYR A 53 -2.88 3.00 1.63
C TYR A 53 -3.49 2.79 3.03
N GLY A 54 -4.82 2.68 3.09
CA GLY A 54 -5.54 2.42 4.34
C GLY A 54 -5.39 0.98 4.83
N GLY A 55 -5.41 0.00 3.93
CA GLY A 55 -5.37 -1.43 4.28
C GLY A 55 -4.06 -1.89 4.92
N CYS A 56 -2.95 -1.17 4.71
CA CYS A 56 -1.64 -1.51 5.28
C CYS A 56 -1.36 -0.80 6.62
N ARG A 57 -2.30 0.01 7.13
CA ARG A 57 -2.14 0.79 8.37
C ARG A 57 -3.24 0.44 9.37
N GLY A 58 -2.84 0.33 10.63
CA GLY A 58 -3.75 0.23 11.78
C GLY A 58 -3.60 1.44 12.69
N ALA A 59 -4.65 1.76 13.43
CA ALA A 59 -4.61 2.68 14.55
C ALA A 59 -4.59 1.86 15.84
N LEU A 60 -3.62 2.13 16.71
CA LEU A 60 -3.53 1.54 18.05
C LEU A 60 -3.63 2.66 19.07
N ASP A 61 -4.53 2.48 20.03
CA ASP A 61 -4.63 3.39 21.16
C ASP A 61 -3.41 3.23 22.06
N GLY A 62 -2.84 4.37 22.43
CA GLY A 62 -1.76 4.42 23.41
C GLY A 62 -2.30 4.40 24.85
N VAL A 63 -1.49 4.92 25.76
CA VAL A 63 -1.93 5.22 27.14
C VAL A 63 -3.03 6.28 27.10
N PRO A 64 -4.00 6.28 28.03
CA PRO A 64 -4.99 7.36 28.12
C PRO A 64 -4.35 8.75 28.04
N ASN A 65 -4.95 9.63 27.25
CA ASN A 65 -4.45 10.99 26.98
C ASN A 65 -3.15 11.08 26.14
N THR A 66 -2.74 10.01 25.47
CA THR A 66 -1.67 10.04 24.45
C THR A 66 -2.25 9.91 23.04
N GLY A 67 -1.56 10.46 22.04
CA GLY A 67 -1.98 10.38 20.65
C GLY A 67 -1.99 8.93 20.12
N VAL A 68 -2.89 8.66 19.19
CA VAL A 68 -3.01 7.35 18.51
C VAL A 68 -1.70 6.98 17.82
N MET A 69 -1.24 5.75 18.05
CA MET A 69 -0.07 5.20 17.38
C MET A 69 -0.48 4.56 16.06
N THR A 70 0.27 4.84 14.99
CA THR A 70 0.06 4.17 13.71
C THR A 70 0.82 2.85 13.68
N ALA A 71 0.10 1.73 13.54
CA ALA A 71 0.67 0.42 13.26
C ALA A 71 0.83 0.24 11.75
N TYR A 72 1.94 -0.38 11.34
CA TYR A 72 2.22 -0.71 9.94
C TYR A 72 2.20 -2.22 9.79
N ILE A 73 1.36 -2.72 8.86
CA ILE A 73 1.22 -4.15 8.62
C ILE A 73 2.27 -4.55 7.56
N ALA A 74 3.39 -5.10 8.02
CA ALA A 74 4.46 -5.56 7.15
C ALA A 74 4.23 -6.99 6.65
N ARG A 75 4.93 -7.37 5.57
CA ARG A 75 4.85 -8.72 5.02
C ARG A 75 5.46 -9.73 5.99
N LEU A 76 4.80 -10.86 6.19
CA LEU A 76 5.21 -11.88 7.18
C LEU A 76 6.66 -12.36 7.02
N ARG A 77 7.14 -12.44 5.77
CA ARG A 77 8.50 -12.91 5.44
C ARG A 77 9.49 -11.79 5.16
N ASP A 78 9.02 -10.55 5.11
CA ASP A 78 9.85 -9.39 4.76
C ASP A 78 9.28 -8.13 5.41
N CYS A 79 9.83 -7.75 6.56
CA CYS A 79 9.40 -6.58 7.31
C CYS A 79 9.72 -5.25 6.60
N GLU A 80 10.56 -5.30 5.56
CA GLU A 80 10.97 -4.17 4.75
C GLU A 80 10.00 -3.85 3.61
N LEU A 81 8.93 -4.65 3.48
CA LEU A 81 7.84 -4.49 2.53
C LEU A 81 6.48 -4.57 3.24
N GLU A 82 5.46 -3.97 2.65
CA GLU A 82 4.11 -4.02 3.19
C GLU A 82 3.42 -5.38 2.93
N ALA A 83 2.38 -5.64 3.73
CA ALA A 83 1.50 -6.77 3.51
C ALA A 83 0.68 -6.62 2.22
N MET A 84 0.72 -7.65 1.38
CA MET A 84 -0.12 -7.73 0.17
C MET A 84 -1.48 -8.34 0.53
N SER A 85 -2.53 -7.53 0.49
CA SER A 85 -3.91 -7.99 0.69
C SER A 85 -4.55 -8.54 -0.59
N ILE A 86 -4.06 -8.12 -1.76
CA ILE A 86 -4.56 -8.55 -3.07
C ILE A 86 -3.58 -9.57 -3.67
N SER A 87 -4.09 -10.75 -4.01
CA SER A 87 -3.34 -11.78 -4.72
C SER A 87 -4.00 -12.10 -6.07
N LEU A 88 -3.22 -12.61 -7.02
CA LEU A 88 -3.74 -13.07 -8.31
C LEU A 88 -4.83 -14.14 -8.15
N LYS A 89 -4.74 -14.97 -7.10
CA LYS A 89 -5.77 -15.96 -6.78
C LYS A 89 -7.11 -15.30 -6.46
N LEU A 90 -7.07 -14.28 -5.59
CA LEU A 90 -8.25 -13.51 -5.21
C LEU A 90 -8.84 -12.76 -6.41
N LEU A 91 -7.99 -12.16 -7.27
CA LEU A 91 -8.45 -11.49 -8.48
C LEU A 91 -9.10 -12.46 -9.46
N ARG A 92 -8.52 -13.65 -9.64
CA ARG A 92 -9.08 -14.72 -10.48
C ARG A 92 -10.43 -15.19 -9.95
N GLU A 93 -10.58 -15.33 -8.64
CA GLU A 93 -11.83 -15.68 -7.99
C GLU A 93 -12.89 -14.58 -8.18
N ARG A 94 -12.53 -13.33 -7.95
CA ARG A 94 -13.41 -12.18 -8.20
C ARG A 94 -13.86 -12.08 -9.65
N TYR A 95 -12.95 -12.34 -10.60
CA TYR A 95 -13.29 -12.37 -12.02
C TYR A 95 -14.29 -13.47 -12.35
N ARG A 96 -14.06 -14.70 -11.85
CA ARG A 96 -15.01 -15.82 -12.01
C ARG A 96 -16.40 -15.52 -11.43
N HIS A 97 -16.47 -14.78 -10.33
CA HIS A 97 -17.75 -14.40 -9.72
C HIS A 97 -18.39 -13.16 -10.35
N GLY A 98 -17.62 -12.37 -11.13
CA GLY A 98 -18.07 -11.14 -11.78
C GLY A 98 -18.63 -11.32 -13.19
N GLU A 99 -18.63 -12.53 -13.76
CA GLU A 99 -19.29 -12.88 -15.04
C GLU A 99 -20.81 -13.10 -14.90
N ARG A 100 -21.51 -12.23 -14.14
CA ARG A 100 -22.98 -12.21 -14.11
C ARG A 100 -23.52 -10.84 -14.48
#